data_AF-A0A316YYS6-F1
#
_entry.id   AF-A0A316YYS6-F1
#
_cell.length_a   1.000
_cell.length_b   1.000
_cell.length_c   1.000
_cell.angle_alpha   90.00
_cell.angle_beta   90.00
_cell.angle_gamma   90.00
#
_symmetry.space_group_name_H-M   'P 1'
#
loop_
_entity.id
_entity.type
_entity.pdbx_description
1 polymer ?
#
loop_
_entity_poly.entity_id
_entity_poly.type
_entity_poly.pdbx_seq_one_letter_code
_entity_poly.pdbx_strand_id
1 'polypeptide(L)' 'MKATTPTDQQFYDSLSPSLKKQVDMQRQSGERQRAYQEQLQRARELDEAPILPEKKT' A
#
# COMPACT_ATOMS: atom_id res chain seq x y z
N MET A 1 -3.30 32.42 -16.90
CA MET A 1 -2.22 31.83 -16.09
C MET A 1 -2.56 30.35 -15.92
N LYS A 2 -1.84 29.41 -16.56
CA LYS A 2 -2.04 27.98 -16.26
C LYS A 2 -1.61 27.78 -14.81
N ALA A 3 -2.53 27.36 -13.95
CA ALA A 3 -2.19 26.98 -12.58
C ALA A 3 -1.26 25.77 -12.67
N THR A 4 0.04 25.98 -12.45
CA THR A 4 1.02 24.90 -12.38
C THR A 4 0.90 24.30 -10.99
N THR A 5 -0.06 23.41 -10.80
CA THR A 5 -0.08 22.58 -9.61
C THR A 5 1.24 21.81 -9.59
N PRO A 6 2.07 21.97 -8.54
CA PRO A 6 3.31 21.22 -8.45
C PRO A 6 2.98 19.73 -8.45
N THR A 7 3.84 18.95 -9.10
CA THR A 7 3.77 17.49 -8.96
C THR A 7 4.00 17.10 -7.50
N ASP A 8 3.53 15.92 -7.09
CA ASP A 8 3.72 15.42 -5.73
C ASP A 8 5.20 15.41 -5.32
N GLN A 9 6.09 15.14 -6.28
CA GLN A 9 7.53 15.17 -6.05
C GLN A 9 8.05 16.60 -5.81
N GLN A 10 7.65 17.56 -6.65
CA GLN A 10 8.02 18.97 -6.47
C GLN A 10 7.47 19.55 -5.17
N PHE A 11 6.25 19.14 -4.80
CA PHE A 11 5.66 19.50 -3.52
C PHE A 11 6.47 18.91 -2.36
N TYR A 12 6.75 17.60 -2.40
CA TYR A 12 7.56 16.94 -1.38
C TYR A 12 8.95 17.58 -1.25
N ASP A 13 9.60 17.89 -2.37
CA ASP A 13 10.95 18.48 -2.37
C ASP A 13 10.99 19.87 -1.75
N SER A 14 9.90 20.64 -1.87
CA SER A 14 9.71 21.95 -1.23
C SER A 14 9.51 21.88 0.29
N LEU A 15 9.26 20.71 0.85
CA LEU A 15 9.02 20.54 2.28
C LEU A 15 10.30 20.70 3.10
N SER A 16 10.14 21.22 4.33
CA SER A 16 11.22 21.26 5.31
C SER A 16 11.67 19.86 5.74
N PRO A 17 12.92 19.69 6.22
CA PRO A 17 13.43 18.37 6.61
C PRO A 17 12.58 17.68 7.70
N SER A 18 11.99 18.44 8.63
CA SER A 18 11.12 17.89 9.67
C SER A 18 9.80 17.36 9.09
N LEU A 19 9.21 18.08 8.13
CA LEU A 19 7.95 17.67 7.51
C LEU A 19 8.15 16.47 6.57
N LYS A 20 9.28 16.41 5.85
CA LYS A 20 9.66 15.22 5.06
C LYS A 20 9.71 13.98 5.94
N LYS A 21 10.37 14.04 7.11
CA LYS A 21 10.41 12.93 8.07
C LYS A 21 9.03 12.46 8.51
N GLN A 22 8.11 13.39 8.77
CA GLN A 22 6.73 13.03 9.15
C GLN A 22 5.98 12.34 8.02
N VAL A 23 6.09 12.87 6.79
CA VAL A 23 5.49 12.25 5.60
C VAL A 23 6.08 10.86 5.36
N ASP A 24 7.39 10.69 5.51
CA ASP A 24 8.06 9.41 5.35
C ASP A 24 7.62 8.40 6.42
N MET A 25 7.52 8.83 7.68
CA MET A 25 6.99 7.98 8.76
C MET A 25 5.56 7.51 8.46
N GLN A 26 4.73 8.40 7.90
CA GLN A 26 3.35 8.07 7.55
C GLN A 26 3.26 7.17 6.32
N ARG A 27 4.15 7.32 5.33
CA ARG A 27 4.27 6.38 4.20
C ARG A 27 4.68 4.99 4.68
N GLN A 28 5.70 4.91 5.54
CA GLN A 28 6.19 3.64 6.09
C GLN A 28 5.18 2.93 7.00
N SER A 29 4.30 3.67 7.71
CA SER A 29 3.25 3.05 8.50
C SER A 29 2.14 2.49 7.62
N GLY A 30 1.77 3.20 6.55
CA GLY A 30 0.81 2.73 5.54
C GLY A 30 1.28 1.47 4.81
N GLU A 31 2.56 1.40 4.43
CA GLU A 31 3.14 0.22 3.78
C GLU A 31 3.06 -1.04 4.65
N ARG A 32 3.38 -0.91 5.95
CA ARG A 32 3.26 -2.03 6.90
C ARG A 32 1.82 -2.50 7.06
N GLN A 33 0.86 -1.58 7.10
CA GLN A 33 -0.56 -1.92 7.17
C GLN A 33 -1.04 -2.62 5.90
N ARG A 34 -0.61 -2.15 4.72
CA ARG A 34 -0.94 -2.78 3.43
C ARG A 34 -0.37 -4.19 3.33
N ALA A 35 0.90 -4.38 3.67
CA ALA A 35 1.53 -5.71 3.67
C ALA A 35 0.79 -6.70 4.59
N TYR A 36 0.32 -6.25 5.76
CA TYR A 36 -0.47 -7.08 6.66
C TYR A 36 -1.87 -7.39 6.10
N GLN A 37 -2.54 -6.40 5.48
CA GLN A 37 -3.82 -6.63 4.82
C GLN A 37 -3.71 -7.58 3.63
N GLU A 38 -2.65 -7.48 2.83
CA GLU A 38 -2.38 -8.41 1.72
C GLU A 38 -2.16 -9.84 2.23
N GLN A 39 -1.46 -10.03 3.36
CA GLN A 39 -1.34 -11.34 3.98
C GLN A 39 -2.69 -11.89 4.46
N LEU A 40 -3.53 -11.05 5.07
CA LEU A 40 -4.87 -11.45 5.49
C LEU A 40 -5.79 -11.78 4.31
N GLN A 41 -5.73 -11.01 3.22
CA GLN A 41 -6.50 -11.30 2.01
C GLN A 41 -6.06 -12.61 1.36
N ARG A 42 -4.76 -12.82 1.21
CA ARG A 42 -4.22 -14.08 0.68
C ARG A 42 -4.60 -15.28 1.55
N ALA A 43 -4.64 -15.13 2.88
CA ALA A 43 -5.12 -16.18 3.78
C ALA A 43 -6.61 -16.49 3.57
N ARG A 44 -7.46 -15.48 3.36
CA ARG A 44 -8.89 -15.67 3.05
C ARG A 44 -9.10 -16.35 1.70
N GLU A 45 -8.32 -15.97 0.68
CA GLU A 45 -8.39 -16.59 -0.65
C GLU A 45 -8.03 -18.09 -0.64
N LEU A 46 -7.14 -18.52 0.28
CA LEU A 46 -6.81 -19.94 0.45
C LEU A 46 -7.95 -20.73 1.12
N ASP A 47 -8.69 -20.14 2.06
CA ASP A 47 -9.88 -20.76 2.68
C ASP A 47 -11.08 -20.82 1.71
N GLU A 48 -11.20 -19.86 0.78
CA GLU A 48 -12.21 -19.87 -0.29
C GLU A 48 -11.82 -20.67 -1.53
N ALA A 49 -10.62 -21.27 -1.56
CA ALA A 49 -10.19 -22.09 -2.68
C ALA A 49 -11.15 -23.30 -2.84
N PRO A 50 -11.81 -23.47 -4.00
CA PRO A 50 -12.78 -24.54 -4.17
C PRO A 50 -12.06 -25.88 -4.11
N ILE A 51 -12.46 -26.73 -3.17
CA ILE A 51 -12.00 -28.11 -3.05
C ILE A 51 -12.36 -28.81 -4.37
N LEU A 52 -11.38 -29.01 -5.25
CA LEU A 52 -11.56 -29.80 -6.46
C LEU A 52 -11.81 -31.25 -6.02
N PRO A 53 -12.94 -31.87 -6.41
CA PRO A 53 -13.23 -33.23 -5.99
C PRO A 53 -12.20 -34.17 -6.61
N GLU A 54 -11.39 -34.80 -5.75
CA GLU A 54 -10.48 -35.86 -6.16
C GLU A 54 -11.30 -36.99 -6.80
N LYS A 55 -11.04 -37.25 -8.09
CA LYS A 55 -11.61 -38.39 -8.81
C LYS A 55 -11.10 -39.68 -8.17
N LYS A 56 -11.94 -40.32 -7.36
CA LYS A 56 -11.77 -41.71 -6.95
C LYS A 56 -11.73 -42.60 -8.20
N THR A 57 -10.67 -43.41 -8.31
CA THR A 57 -10.57 -44.55 -9.23
C THR A 57 -10.40 -45.81 -8.39
#